data_AF-A0A2T2WRU0-F1
#
_entry.id   AF-A0A2T2WRU0-F1
#
_cell.length_a   1.000
_cell.length_b   1.000
_cell.length_c   1.000
_cell.angle_alpha   90.00
_cell.angle_beta   90.00
_cell.angle_gamma   90.00
#
_symmetry.space_group_name_H-M   'P 1'
#
loop_
_entity.id
_entity.type
_entity.pdbx_description
1 polymer ?
#
loop_
_entity_poly.entity_id
_entity_poly.type
_entity_poly.pdbx_seq_one_letter_code
_entity_poly.pdbx_strand_id
1 'polypeptide(L)'
;MANNNSSSLASLKFNVMIMRIAFLIAFLLGLGSLFNVFHFTATTLDVHIAAGIIVAIVMWFLAISLSRTKQRGSGAMWAAAILIVIGGFIGLFFSVKSNALGITHMVIMIIAMGLAEMGSSLAKKTS
;
A
#
# COMPACT_ATOMS: atom_id res chain seq x y z
N MET A 1 21.58 21.62 -14.52
CA MET A 1 20.62 21.23 -13.44
C MET A 1 19.27 20.68 -13.95
N ALA A 2 19.03 20.52 -15.26
CA ALA A 2 17.74 20.04 -15.80
C ALA A 2 17.55 18.50 -15.84
N ASN A 3 18.63 17.71 -15.72
CA ASN A 3 18.58 16.23 -15.85
C ASN A 3 18.04 15.50 -14.60
N ASN A 4 17.99 16.18 -13.45
CA ASN A 4 17.62 15.55 -12.17
C ASN A 4 16.10 15.53 -11.93
N ASN A 5 15.34 16.34 -12.68
CA ASN A 5 13.90 16.48 -12.50
C ASN A 5 13.10 15.44 -13.31
N SER A 6 13.59 15.04 -14.48
CA SER A 6 12.96 14.00 -15.30
C SER A 6 13.11 12.61 -14.68
N SER A 7 14.30 12.30 -14.13
CA SER A 7 14.63 11.03 -13.48
C SER A 7 13.88 10.82 -12.16
N SER A 8 13.75 11.87 -11.33
CA SER A 8 13.02 11.79 -10.06
C SER A 8 11.52 11.55 -10.26
N LEU A 9 10.92 12.19 -11.28
CA LEU A 9 9.50 12.08 -11.60
C LEU A 9 9.16 10.73 -12.25
N ALA A 10 10.06 10.18 -13.07
CA ALA A 10 9.95 8.82 -13.59
C ALA A 10 10.04 7.76 -12.48
N SER A 11 10.98 7.93 -11.55
CA SER A 11 11.13 7.06 -10.37
C SER A 11 9.89 7.06 -9.48
N LEU A 12 9.30 8.24 -9.22
CA LEU A 12 8.06 8.36 -8.45
C LEU A 12 6.89 7.63 -9.13
N LYS A 13 6.70 7.83 -10.43
CA LYS A 13 5.64 7.14 -11.21
C LYS A 13 5.82 5.62 -11.17
N PHE A 14 7.05 5.15 -11.33
CA PHE A 14 7.38 3.73 -11.29
C PHE A 14 7.10 3.12 -9.91
N ASN A 15 7.52 3.78 -8.83
CA ASN A 15 7.26 3.33 -7.46
C ASN A 15 5.76 3.28 -7.14
N VAL A 16 4.98 4.28 -7.57
CA VAL A 16 3.52 4.27 -7.41
C VAL A 16 2.88 3.13 -8.22
N MET A 17 3.37 2.85 -9.43
CA MET A 17 2.90 1.71 -10.22
C MET A 17 3.16 0.37 -9.52
N ILE A 18 4.38 0.16 -8.99
CA ILE A 18 4.71 -1.05 -8.21
C ILE A 18 3.78 -1.18 -7.01
N MET A 19 3.60 -0.10 -6.24
CA MET A 19 2.70 -0.08 -5.08
C MET A 19 1.28 -0.52 -5.47
N ARG A 20 0.73 0.03 -6.56
CA ARG A 20 -0.62 -0.31 -7.04
C ARG A 20 -0.75 -1.77 -7.44
N ILE A 21 0.23 -2.30 -8.16
CA ILE A 21 0.22 -3.70 -8.61
C ILE A 21 0.32 -4.64 -7.41
N ALA A 22 1.25 -4.38 -6.50
CA ALA A 22 1.40 -5.18 -5.28
C ALA A 22 0.15 -5.12 -4.40
N PHE A 23 -0.45 -3.93 -4.24
CA PHE A 23 -1.70 -3.76 -3.51
C PHE A 23 -2.84 -4.53 -4.18
N LEU A 24 -2.98 -4.45 -5.51
CA LEU A 24 -4.02 -5.16 -6.25
C LEU A 24 -3.91 -6.68 -6.07
N ILE A 25 -2.69 -7.23 -6.14
CA ILE A 25 -2.45 -8.66 -5.92
C ILE A 25 -2.85 -9.05 -4.49
N ALA A 26 -2.36 -8.31 -3.48
CA ALA A 26 -2.72 -8.57 -2.09
C ALA A 26 -4.24 -8.46 -1.87
N PHE A 27 -4.86 -7.43 -2.41
CA PHE A 27 -6.28 -7.15 -2.27
C PHE A 27 -7.15 -8.24 -2.91
N LEU A 28 -6.84 -8.69 -4.13
CA LEU A 28 -7.59 -9.77 -4.79
C LEU A 28 -7.48 -11.09 -4.01
N LEU A 29 -6.29 -11.41 -3.50
CA LEU A 29 -6.08 -12.59 -2.68
C LEU A 29 -6.88 -12.53 -1.37
N GLY A 30 -6.84 -11.39 -0.68
CA GLY A 30 -7.60 -11.18 0.56
C GLY A 30 -9.12 -11.20 0.33
N LEU A 31 -9.59 -10.60 -0.77
CA LEU A 31 -11.01 -10.53 -1.11
C LEU A 31 -11.57 -11.90 -1.51
N GLY A 32 -10.82 -12.67 -2.31
CA GLY A 32 -11.21 -14.01 -2.68
C GLY A 32 -11.29 -14.97 -1.48
N SER A 33 -10.38 -14.83 -0.52
CA SER A 33 -10.48 -15.56 0.75
C SER A 33 -11.65 -15.11 1.61
N LEU A 34 -11.95 -13.81 1.68
CA LEU A 34 -13.03 -13.27 2.52
C LEU A 34 -14.42 -13.71 2.02
N PHE A 35 -14.62 -13.76 0.70
CA PHE A 35 -15.87 -14.19 0.08
C PHE A 35 -15.95 -15.71 -0.15
N ASN A 36 -15.02 -16.49 0.39
CA ASN A 36 -14.93 -17.95 0.20
C ASN A 36 -14.91 -18.40 -1.28
N VAL A 37 -14.36 -17.56 -2.17
CA VAL A 37 -14.15 -17.94 -3.59
C VAL A 37 -13.04 -19.00 -3.68
N PHE A 38 -12.03 -18.88 -2.83
CA PHE A 38 -10.99 -19.89 -2.60
C PHE A 38 -10.49 -19.80 -1.15
N HIS A 39 -9.93 -20.88 -0.64
CA HIS A 39 -9.23 -20.86 0.65
C HIS A 39 -7.74 -20.56 0.45
N PHE A 40 -7.15 -19.84 1.41
CA PHE A 40 -5.70 -19.65 1.43
C PHE A 40 -4.98 -21.00 1.54
N THR A 41 -4.23 -21.33 0.49
CA THR A 41 -3.15 -22.33 0.53
C THR A 41 -1.88 -21.69 1.09
N ALA A 42 -0.90 -22.49 1.51
CA ALA A 42 0.40 -21.98 1.97
C ALA A 42 1.03 -21.00 0.95
N THR A 43 0.99 -21.35 -0.34
CA THR A 43 1.52 -20.52 -1.42
C THR A 43 0.78 -19.21 -1.62
N THR A 44 -0.56 -19.20 -1.57
CA THR A 44 -1.34 -17.97 -1.74
C THR A 44 -1.24 -17.05 -0.54
N LEU A 45 -1.08 -17.60 0.66
CA LEU A 45 -0.79 -16.85 1.87
C LEU A 45 0.59 -16.18 1.77
N ASP A 46 1.62 -16.91 1.36
CA ASP A 46 2.97 -16.36 1.18
C ASP A 46 3.00 -15.22 0.17
N VAL A 47 2.30 -15.38 -0.96
CA VAL A 47 2.17 -14.33 -1.98
C VAL A 47 1.43 -13.11 -1.43
N HIS A 48 0.36 -13.30 -0.66
CA HIS A 48 -0.38 -12.20 -0.05
C HIS A 48 0.48 -11.41 0.95
N ILE A 49 1.23 -12.11 1.80
CA ILE A 49 2.16 -11.50 2.77
C ILE A 49 3.29 -10.77 2.03
N ALA A 50 3.92 -11.41 1.04
CA ALA A 50 5.00 -10.81 0.26
C ALA A 50 4.53 -9.54 -0.47
N ALA A 51 3.35 -9.59 -1.09
CA ALA A 51 2.74 -8.43 -1.72
C ALA A 51 2.47 -7.30 -0.71
N GLY A 52 1.95 -7.63 0.48
CA GLY A 52 1.75 -6.67 1.58
C GLY A 52 3.05 -6.02 2.04
N ILE A 53 4.14 -6.78 2.17
CA ILE A 53 5.47 -6.26 2.52
C ILE A 53 6.00 -5.29 1.46
N ILE A 54 5.85 -5.63 0.17
CA ILE A 54 6.24 -4.74 -0.94
C ILE A 54 5.49 -3.42 -0.85
N VAL A 55 4.16 -3.46 -0.63
CA VAL A 55 3.35 -2.25 -0.46
C VAL A 55 3.88 -1.40 0.70
N ALA A 56 4.14 -2.02 1.86
CA ALA A 56 4.63 -1.32 3.04
C ALA A 56 5.98 -0.63 2.77
N ILE A 57 6.95 -1.34 2.19
CA ILE A 57 8.29 -0.80 1.90
C ILE A 57 8.21 0.35 0.90
N VAL A 58 7.48 0.17 -0.21
CA VAL A 58 7.37 1.18 -1.26
C VAL A 58 6.65 2.43 -0.74
N MET A 59 5.59 2.25 0.03
CA MET A 59 4.82 3.37 0.62
C MET A 59 5.65 4.14 1.65
N TRP A 60 6.44 3.44 2.46
CA TRP A 60 7.38 4.05 3.42
C TRP A 60 8.46 4.87 2.70
N PHE A 61 9.05 4.30 1.64
CA PHE A 61 10.05 4.99 0.83
C PHE A 61 9.47 6.24 0.16
N LEU A 62 8.26 6.15 -0.39
CA LEU A 62 7.55 7.30 -0.95
C LEU A 62 7.27 8.36 0.13
N ALA A 63 6.79 7.97 1.32
CA ALA A 63 6.54 8.90 2.42
C ALA A 63 7.80 9.69 2.80
N ILE A 64 8.96 9.01 2.91
CA ILE A 64 10.26 9.64 3.17
C ILE A 64 10.66 10.57 2.02
N SER A 65 10.55 10.12 0.77
CA SER A 65 10.93 10.91 -0.41
C SER A 65 10.10 12.20 -0.54
N LEU A 66 8.78 12.10 -0.38
CA LEU A 66 7.88 13.26 -0.40
C LEU A 66 8.17 14.21 0.78
N SER A 67 8.48 13.67 1.96
CA SER A 67 8.78 14.47 3.15
C SER A 67 10.07 15.27 3.00
N ARG A 68 11.14 14.63 2.50
CA ARG A 68 12.43 15.29 2.23
C ARG A 68 12.32 16.40 1.19
N THR A 69 11.45 16.22 0.20
CA THR A 69 11.20 17.21 -0.86
C THR A 69 10.13 18.24 -0.49
N LYS A 70 9.60 18.18 0.74
CA LYS A 70 8.52 19.06 1.25
C LYS A 70 7.31 19.16 0.31
N GLN A 71 7.02 18.10 -0.45
CA GLN A 71 5.89 18.08 -1.37
C GLN A 71 4.56 17.97 -0.62
N ARG A 72 3.53 18.62 -1.16
CA ARG A 72 2.16 18.45 -0.69
C ARG A 72 1.75 16.99 -0.87
N GLY A 73 1.05 16.43 0.11
CA GLY A 73 0.67 15.01 0.12
C GLY A 73 1.57 14.09 0.94
N SER A 74 2.72 14.57 1.45
CA SER A 74 3.59 13.79 2.36
C SER A 74 2.85 13.29 3.61
N GLY A 75 1.99 14.12 4.22
CA GLY A 75 1.21 13.72 5.39
C GLY A 75 0.23 12.57 5.11
N ALA A 76 -0.47 12.60 3.96
CA ALA A 76 -1.36 11.53 3.55
C ALA A 76 -0.60 10.23 3.28
N MET A 77 0.60 10.31 2.67
CA MET A 77 1.45 9.15 2.43
C MET A 77 1.98 8.53 3.73
N TRP A 78 2.33 9.35 4.73
CA TRP A 78 2.72 8.87 6.05
C TRP A 78 1.56 8.19 6.78
N ALA A 79 0.37 8.80 6.76
CA ALA A 79 -0.83 8.19 7.34
C ALA A 79 -1.15 6.85 6.68
N ALA A 80 -1.08 6.78 5.35
CA ALA A 80 -1.24 5.54 4.59
C ALA A 80 -0.21 4.48 5.01
N ALA A 81 1.07 4.83 5.08
CA ALA A 81 2.14 3.92 5.46
C ALA A 81 1.94 3.33 6.86
N ILE A 82 1.53 4.16 7.83
CA ILE A 82 1.21 3.72 9.19
C ILE A 82 0.00 2.77 9.18
N LEU A 83 -1.05 3.11 8.44
CA LEU A 83 -2.25 2.26 8.34
C LEU A 83 -1.95 0.90 7.69
N ILE A 84 -1.06 0.84 6.68
CA ILE A 84 -0.62 -0.44 6.10
C ILE A 84 0.10 -1.30 7.15
N VAL A 85 0.96 -0.70 7.98
CA VAL A 85 1.67 -1.45 9.04
C VAL A 85 0.67 -1.97 10.08
N ILE A 86 -0.29 -1.15 10.51
CA ILE A 86 -1.33 -1.56 11.44
C ILE A 86 -2.20 -2.67 10.83
N GLY A 87 -2.66 -2.49 9.59
CA GLY A 87 -3.46 -3.47 8.86
C GLY A 87 -2.71 -4.78 8.67
N GLY A 88 -1.43 -4.73 8.31
CA GLY A 88 -0.57 -5.91 8.18
C GLY A 88 -0.38 -6.65 9.51
N PHE A 89 -0.19 -5.92 10.61
CA PHE A 89 -0.10 -6.52 11.94
C PHE A 89 -1.42 -7.22 12.31
N ILE A 90 -2.56 -6.60 12.02
CA ILE A 90 -3.87 -7.24 12.23
C ILE A 90 -3.98 -8.53 11.41
N GLY A 91 -3.61 -8.49 10.13
CA GLY A 91 -3.71 -9.66 9.23
C GLY A 91 -2.79 -10.82 9.61
N LEU A 92 -1.60 -10.53 10.17
CA LEU A 92 -0.63 -11.56 10.56
C LEU A 92 -0.94 -12.21 11.92
N PHE A 93 -1.30 -11.40 12.92
CA PHE A 93 -1.45 -11.89 14.30
C PHE A 93 -2.87 -12.32 14.64
N PHE A 94 -3.86 -11.65 14.06
CA PHE A 94 -5.25 -12.01 14.26
C PHE A 94 -5.67 -12.87 13.08
N SER A 95 -5.46 -14.18 13.23
CA SER A 95 -5.92 -15.18 12.26
C SER A 95 -7.36 -14.84 11.87
N VAL A 96 -7.57 -14.49 10.60
CA VAL A 96 -8.82 -14.01 10.02
C VAL A 96 -9.83 -15.17 9.90
N LYS A 97 -10.02 -15.91 10.99
CA LYS A 97 -11.07 -16.93 11.12
C LYS A 97 -12.42 -16.30 11.49
N SER A 98 -12.41 -15.08 12.02
CA SER A 98 -13.59 -14.26 12.25
C SER A 98 -13.78 -13.29 11.08
N ASN A 99 -14.95 -13.36 10.42
CA ASN A 99 -15.34 -12.46 9.33
C ASN A 99 -15.16 -10.97 9.71
N ALA A 100 -15.36 -10.61 10.98
CA ALA A 100 -15.27 -9.23 11.43
C ALA A 100 -13.84 -8.67 11.29
N LEU A 101 -12.81 -9.43 11.70
CA LEU A 101 -11.43 -8.98 11.63
C LEU A 101 -10.90 -8.91 10.19
N GLY A 102 -11.37 -9.81 9.32
CA GLY A 102 -11.08 -9.78 7.89
C GLY A 102 -11.65 -8.55 7.21
N ILE A 103 -12.91 -8.22 7.52
CA ILE A 103 -13.55 -7.00 7.04
C ILE A 103 -12.79 -5.76 7.55
N THR A 104 -12.44 -5.72 8.84
CA THR A 104 -11.66 -4.61 9.41
C THR A 104 -10.31 -4.45 8.72
N HIS A 105 -9.56 -5.54 8.52
CA HIS A 105 -8.31 -5.51 7.75
C HIS A 105 -8.54 -4.93 6.36
N MET A 106 -9.53 -5.41 5.62
CA MET A 106 -9.84 -4.91 4.27
C MET A 106 -10.20 -3.42 4.25
N VAL A 107 -11.00 -2.95 5.20
CA VAL A 107 -11.37 -1.53 5.32
C VAL A 107 -10.13 -0.68 5.58
N ILE A 108 -9.25 -1.09 6.50
CA ILE A 108 -7.99 -0.39 6.78
C ILE A 108 -7.11 -0.32 5.53
N MET A 109 -6.98 -1.43 4.80
CA MET A 109 -6.18 -1.49 3.57
C MET A 109 -6.73 -0.58 2.47
N ILE A 110 -8.05 -0.51 2.29
CA ILE A 110 -8.69 0.39 1.32
C ILE A 110 -8.48 1.86 1.70
N ILE A 111 -8.67 2.21 2.99
CA ILE A 111 -8.46 3.59 3.46
C ILE A 111 -6.99 3.98 3.28
N ALA A 112 -6.06 3.09 3.63
CA ALA A 112 -4.63 3.32 3.44
C ALA A 112 -4.30 3.57 1.97
N MET A 113 -4.81 2.74 1.06
CA MET A 113 -4.60 2.93 -0.38
C MET A 113 -5.22 4.23 -0.89
N GLY A 114 -6.43 4.58 -0.43
CA GLY A 114 -7.06 5.86 -0.77
C GLY A 114 -6.21 7.06 -0.36
N LEU A 115 -5.63 7.02 0.84
CA LEU A 115 -4.71 8.05 1.32
C LEU A 115 -3.39 8.08 0.52
N ALA A 116 -2.86 6.92 0.14
CA ALA A 116 -1.66 6.83 -0.71
C ALA A 116 -1.90 7.42 -2.10
N GLU A 117 -3.06 7.14 -2.71
CA GLU A 117 -3.49 7.69 -3.99
C GLU A 117 -3.69 9.21 -3.93
N MET A 118 -4.34 9.70 -2.87
CA MET A 118 -4.46 11.15 -2.61
C MET A 118 -3.08 11.81 -2.43
N GLY A 119 -2.20 11.20 -1.64
CA GLY A 119 -0.83 11.67 -1.40
C GLY A 119 -0.01 11.77 -2.70
N SER A 120 -0.08 10.73 -3.54
CA SER A 120 0.55 10.69 -4.86
C SER A 120 -0.01 11.74 -5.82
N SER A 121 -1.33 11.92 -5.85
CA SER A 121 -2.00 12.91 -6.71
C SER A 121 -1.62 14.35 -6.34
N LEU A 122 -1.56 14.65 -5.03
CA LEU A 122 -1.15 15.96 -4.52
C LEU A 122 0.33 16.25 -4.82
N ALA A 123 1.19 15.24 -4.71
CA ALA A 123 2.60 15.35 -5.07
C ALA A 123 2.78 15.70 -6.56
N LYS A 124 2.02 15.05 -7.45
CA LYS A 124 2.05 15.30 -8.90
C LYS A 124 1.55 16.69 -9.30
N LYS A 125 0.61 17.29 -8.55
CA LYS A 125 0.16 18.67 -8.80
C LYS A 125 1.20 19.73 -8.42
N THR A 126 2.22 19.35 -7.64
CA THR A 126 3.23 20.27 -7.10
C THR A 126 4.59 20.15 -7.80
N SER A 127 4.78 19.13 -8.65
CA SER A 127 5.98 18.92 -9.50
C SER A 127 5.76 19.46 -10.91
#